data_AF-A0A444JW51-F1
#
_entry.id   AF-A0A444JW51-F1
#
_cell.length_a   1.000
_cell.length_b   1.000
_cell.length_c   1.000
_cell.angle_alpha   90.00
_cell.angle_beta   90.00
_cell.angle_gamma   90.00
#
_symmetry.space_group_name_H-M   'P 1'
#
loop_
_entity.id
_entity.type
_entity.pdbx_description
1 polymer ?
#
loop_
_entity_poly.entity_id
_entity_poly.type
_entity_poly.pdbx_seq_one_letter_code
_entity_poly.pdbx_strand_id
1 'polypeptide(L)'
;MNKSTKAIGYHKLKVLYFDVGSLLLSLDYLDQNPRVRSIVENSLFMSHTSFLGQLILDPEGIELLNDFCMNSKVLLYPLGTLFNRKFLIKQGIKREYLASDQSLKLRLNDSNPIRRMLAHAFRVNTDWRVVGNLSLYDMQLSSFAGRYIKTDGYSGVTENLIREIADSFQNELW
;
A
#
# COMPACT_ATOMS: atom_id res chain seq x y z
N MET A 1 17.32 24.05 -37.76
CA MET A 1 15.88 24.16 -37.42
C MET A 1 15.57 23.20 -36.29
N ASN A 2 15.60 23.69 -35.05
CA ASN A 2 15.26 22.90 -33.86
C ASN A 2 13.73 22.87 -33.70
N LYS A 3 13.13 21.70 -33.91
CA LYS A 3 11.77 21.47 -33.40
C LYS A 3 11.89 21.21 -31.90
N SER A 4 11.61 22.25 -31.11
CA SER A 4 11.27 22.13 -29.70
C SER A 4 9.99 21.29 -29.59
N THR A 5 10.15 19.99 -29.34
CA THR A 5 9.06 19.14 -28.90
C THR A 5 8.78 19.52 -27.45
N LYS A 6 7.76 20.36 -27.23
CA LYS A 6 7.14 20.49 -25.91
C LYS A 6 6.71 19.10 -25.48
N ALA A 7 7.44 18.49 -24.54
CA ALA A 7 7.01 17.30 -23.85
C ALA A 7 5.70 17.68 -23.13
N ILE A 8 4.59 17.21 -23.65
CA ILE A 8 3.31 17.20 -22.94
C ILE A 8 3.60 16.39 -21.68
N GLY A 9 3.63 17.05 -20.53
CA GLY A 9 3.88 16.41 -19.26
C GLY A 9 2.76 15.40 -18.98
N TYR A 10 2.94 14.17 -19.43
CA TYR A 10 2.19 13.04 -18.91
C TYR A 10 2.56 12.97 -17.43
N HIS A 11 1.71 13.50 -16.56
CA HIS A 11 1.81 13.19 -15.14
C HIS A 11 1.66 11.67 -15.05
N LYS A 12 2.78 10.99 -14.85
CA LYS A 12 2.82 9.56 -14.66
C LYS A 12 1.89 9.25 -13.49
N LEU A 13 1.03 8.24 -13.65
CA LEU A 13 0.18 7.77 -12.56
C LEU A 13 1.06 7.54 -11.33
N LYS A 14 0.61 7.94 -10.13
CA LYS A 14 1.33 7.69 -8.88
C LYS A 14 0.60 6.61 -8.09
N VAL A 15 1.32 5.59 -7.66
CA VAL A 15 0.76 4.48 -6.88
C VAL A 15 1.61 4.25 -5.63
N LEU A 16 0.97 4.32 -4.47
CA LEU A 16 1.51 3.85 -3.20
C LEU A 16 1.10 2.40 -2.99
N TYR A 17 2.07 1.52 -3.00
CA TYR A 17 1.90 0.14 -2.58
C TYR A 17 2.05 0.06 -1.08
N PHE A 18 1.11 -0.56 -0.37
CA PHE A 18 1.13 -0.52 1.09
C PHE A 18 0.83 -1.87 1.71
N ASP A 19 1.58 -2.20 2.75
CA ASP A 19 1.28 -3.34 3.60
C ASP A 19 0.13 -3.00 4.56
N VAL A 20 -1.06 -3.49 4.24
CA VAL A 20 -2.28 -3.27 5.03
C VAL A 20 -2.10 -3.74 6.48
N GLY A 21 -1.36 -4.83 6.71
CA GLY A 21 -1.18 -5.39 8.04
C GLY A 21 -0.42 -4.44 8.96
N SER A 22 0.80 -4.05 8.58
CA SER A 22 1.60 -3.15 9.43
C SER A 22 1.04 -1.73 9.56
N LEU A 23 0.24 -1.27 8.59
CA LEU A 23 -0.33 0.08 8.63
C LEU A 23 -1.67 0.16 9.34
N LEU A 24 -2.59 -0.79 9.08
CA LEU A 24 -3.99 -0.72 9.53
C LEU A 24 -4.36 -1.78 10.57
N LEU A 25 -3.39 -2.60 10.98
CA LEU A 25 -3.43 -3.50 12.13
C LEU A 25 -2.17 -3.32 12.99
N SER A 26 -1.77 -2.07 13.17
CA SER A 26 -0.59 -1.71 13.97
C SER A 26 -0.73 -2.14 15.43
N LEU A 27 0.38 -2.30 16.14
CA LEU A 27 0.33 -2.71 17.55
C LEU A 27 -0.48 -1.73 18.40
N ASP A 28 -0.30 -0.41 18.20
CA ASP A 28 -1.08 0.62 18.89
C ASP A 28 -2.59 0.46 18.69
N TYR A 29 -3.02 0.24 17.44
CA TYR A 29 -4.42 0.00 17.14
C TYR A 29 -4.93 -1.28 17.80
N LEU A 30 -4.15 -2.36 17.74
CA LEU A 30 -4.51 -3.64 18.33
C LEU A 30 -4.55 -3.62 19.86
N ASP A 31 -3.69 -2.85 20.53
CA ASP A 31 -3.69 -2.69 21.99
C ASP A 31 -4.96 -2.00 22.47
N GLN A 32 -5.47 -1.05 21.69
CA GLN A 32 -6.71 -0.34 21.99
C GLN A 32 -7.96 -1.15 21.58
N ASN A 33 -7.80 -2.19 20.75
CA ASN A 33 -8.90 -2.99 20.22
C ASN A 33 -8.71 -4.50 20.49
N PRO A 34 -8.90 -4.96 21.75
CA PRO A 34 -8.64 -6.36 22.15
C PRO A 34 -9.41 -7.39 21.34
N ARG A 35 -10.62 -7.06 20.89
CA ARG A 35 -11.42 -7.94 20.04
C ARG A 35 -10.77 -8.15 18.67
N VAL A 36 -10.26 -7.08 18.06
CA VAL A 36 -9.56 -7.15 16.77
C VAL A 36 -8.24 -7.89 16.94
N ARG A 37 -7.50 -7.61 18.02
CA ARG A 37 -6.29 -8.37 18.39
C ARG A 37 -6.55 -9.85 18.46
N SER A 38 -7.59 -10.28 19.17
CA SER A 38 -7.95 -11.70 19.26
C SER A 38 -8.25 -12.32 17.90
N ILE A 39 -8.91 -11.59 16.99
CA ILE A 39 -9.16 -12.07 15.62
C ILE A 39 -7.84 -12.24 14.83
N VAL A 40 -6.90 -11.31 14.99
CA VAL A 40 -5.57 -11.37 14.35
C VAL A 40 -4.74 -12.52 14.91
N GLU A 41 -4.68 -12.69 16.23
CA GLU A 41 -3.93 -13.77 16.89
C GLU A 41 -4.47 -15.16 16.51
N ASN A 42 -5.78 -15.27 16.27
CA ASN A 42 -6.43 -16.52 15.88
C ASN A 42 -6.48 -16.74 14.35
N SER A 43 -5.87 -15.87 13.54
CA SER A 43 -6.01 -15.91 12.08
C SER A 43 -5.55 -17.24 11.46
N LEU A 44 -4.56 -17.91 12.07
CA LEU A 44 -4.04 -19.20 11.60
C LEU A 44 -5.03 -20.36 11.78
N PHE A 45 -5.99 -20.22 12.70
CA PHE A 45 -7.01 -21.23 12.99
C PHE A 45 -8.34 -20.96 12.28
N MET A 46 -8.40 -19.91 11.46
CA MET A 46 -9.61 -19.46 10.78
C MET A 46 -9.44 -19.48 9.26
N SER A 47 -10.53 -19.70 8.54
CA SER A 47 -10.52 -19.51 7.08
C SER A 47 -10.36 -18.02 6.75
N HIS A 48 -9.75 -17.69 5.61
CA HIS A 48 -9.61 -16.30 5.16
C HIS A 48 -10.95 -15.56 5.10
N THR A 49 -12.02 -16.24 4.68
CA THR A 49 -13.38 -15.67 4.63
C THR A 49 -13.89 -15.32 6.03
N SER A 50 -13.67 -16.19 7.02
CA SER A 50 -14.08 -15.93 8.40
C SER A 50 -13.25 -14.80 9.03
N PHE A 51 -11.94 -14.83 8.81
CA PHE A 51 -11.02 -13.78 9.25
C PHE A 51 -11.43 -12.41 8.72
N LEU A 52 -11.53 -12.25 7.39
CA LEU A 52 -11.93 -10.98 6.76
C LEU A 52 -13.39 -10.59 7.06
N GLY A 53 -14.24 -11.56 7.42
CA GLY A 53 -15.63 -11.30 7.79
C GLY A 53 -15.77 -10.59 9.14
N GLN A 54 -14.81 -10.81 10.05
CA GLN A 54 -14.84 -10.30 11.42
C GLN A 54 -13.85 -9.15 11.64
N LEU A 55 -12.81 -9.06 10.79
CA LEU A 55 -11.76 -8.07 10.90
C LEU A 55 -12.28 -6.65 10.59
N ILE A 56 -11.90 -5.71 11.46
CA ILE A 56 -12.09 -4.27 11.27
C ILE A 56 -10.70 -3.62 11.28
N LEU A 57 -10.38 -2.92 10.19
CA LEU A 57 -9.13 -2.17 10.05
C LEU A 57 -9.22 -0.84 10.81
N ASP A 58 -8.07 -0.28 11.15
CA ASP A 58 -7.96 1.04 11.80
C ASP A 58 -8.69 2.14 11.00
N PRO A 59 -9.80 2.70 11.52
CA PRO A 59 -10.57 3.71 10.81
C PRO A 59 -9.84 5.07 10.72
N GLU A 60 -9.05 5.43 11.73
CA GLU A 60 -8.31 6.70 11.75
C GLU A 60 -7.20 6.67 10.70
N GLY A 61 -6.47 5.55 10.62
CA GLY A 61 -5.49 5.34 9.57
C GLY A 61 -6.09 5.34 8.16
N ILE A 62 -7.32 4.82 7.98
CA ILE A 62 -8.04 4.87 6.71
C ILE A 62 -8.40 6.31 6.33
N GLU A 63 -8.85 7.13 7.28
CA GLU A 63 -9.17 8.53 7.05
C GLU A 63 -7.93 9.31 6.57
N LEU A 64 -6.81 9.15 7.26
CA LEU A 64 -5.53 9.76 6.86
C LEU A 64 -5.09 9.32 5.46
N LEU A 65 -5.24 8.03 5.12
CA LEU A 65 -4.94 7.54 3.78
C LEU A 65 -5.86 8.15 2.72
N ASN A 66 -7.15 8.29 3.01
CA ASN A 66 -8.11 8.90 2.10
C ASN A 66 -7.78 10.39 1.86
N ASP A 67 -7.45 11.13 2.91
CA ASP A 67 -7.07 12.54 2.82
C ASP A 67 -5.76 12.71 2.06
N PHE A 68 -4.77 11.83 2.31
CA PHE A 68 -3.54 11.79 1.54
C PHE A 68 -3.83 11.60 0.05
N CYS A 69 -4.66 10.63 -0.33
CA CYS A 69 -4.98 10.35 -1.74
C CYS A 69 -5.69 11.53 -2.40
N MET A 70 -6.63 12.17 -1.70
CA MET A 70 -7.34 13.36 -2.16
C MET A 70 -6.36 14.50 -2.48
N ASN A 71 -5.41 14.75 -1.59
CA ASN A 71 -4.50 15.89 -1.70
C ASN A 71 -3.33 15.66 -2.66
N SER A 72 -2.81 14.44 -2.72
CA SER A 72 -1.59 14.11 -3.48
C SER A 72 -1.85 13.52 -4.87
N LYS A 73 -3.10 13.15 -5.17
CA LYS A 73 -3.50 12.42 -6.39
C LYS A 73 -2.73 11.09 -6.56
N VAL A 74 -2.35 10.47 -5.44
CA VAL A 74 -1.74 9.14 -5.39
C VAL A 74 -2.83 8.09 -5.20
N LEU A 75 -2.73 6.98 -5.91
CA LEU A 75 -3.61 5.82 -5.73
C LEU A 75 -2.97 4.80 -4.80
N LEU A 76 -3.78 4.09 -4.02
CA LEU A 76 -3.37 3.01 -3.15
C LEU A 76 -3.48 1.65 -3.86
N TYR A 77 -2.53 0.75 -3.59
CA TYR A 77 -2.62 -0.65 -3.98
C TYR A 77 -2.11 -1.56 -2.86
N PRO A 78 -2.93 -2.50 -2.33
CA PRO A 78 -2.50 -3.35 -1.24
C PRO A 78 -1.41 -4.33 -1.68
N LEU A 79 -0.44 -4.57 -0.80
CA LEU A 79 0.49 -5.68 -0.95
C LEU A 79 -0.20 -7.02 -0.65
N GLY A 80 0.25 -8.07 -1.35
CA GLY A 80 -0.28 -9.42 -1.19
C GLY A 80 -1.66 -9.62 -1.84
N THR A 81 -2.40 -10.62 -1.35
CA THR A 81 -3.71 -11.01 -1.91
C THR A 81 -4.81 -11.15 -0.86
N LEU A 82 -4.47 -11.09 0.43
CA LEU A 82 -5.41 -11.26 1.53
C LEU A 82 -6.44 -10.11 1.55
N PHE A 83 -5.95 -8.88 1.56
CA PHE A 83 -6.78 -7.68 1.63
C PHE A 83 -7.13 -7.16 0.24
N ASN A 84 -8.06 -7.83 -0.43
CA ASN A 84 -8.47 -7.45 -1.78
C ASN A 84 -9.21 -6.10 -1.82
N ARG A 85 -9.30 -5.52 -3.02
CA ARG A 85 -9.96 -4.23 -3.29
C ARG A 85 -11.37 -4.12 -2.70
N LYS A 86 -12.20 -5.18 -2.83
CA LYS A 86 -13.58 -5.19 -2.33
C LYS A 86 -13.61 -5.09 -0.80
N PHE A 87 -12.70 -5.78 -0.13
CA PHE A 87 -12.56 -5.70 1.32
C PHE A 87 -12.17 -4.28 1.75
N LEU A 88 -11.14 -3.69 1.14
CA LEU A 88 -10.68 -2.33 1.49
C LEU A 88 -11.77 -1.25 1.31
N ILE A 89 -12.57 -1.34 0.25
CA ILE A 89 -13.70 -0.45 0.05
C ILE A 89 -14.74 -0.61 1.16
N LYS A 90 -15.02 -1.86 1.59
CA LYS A 90 -15.94 -2.12 2.70
C LYS A 90 -15.42 -1.54 4.03
N GLN A 91 -14.11 -1.47 4.20
CA GLN A 91 -13.47 -0.91 5.40
C GLN A 91 -13.43 0.64 5.40
N GLY A 92 -13.71 1.30 4.26
CA GLY A 92 -13.82 2.76 4.20
C GLY A 92 -12.81 3.45 3.27
N ILE A 93 -11.90 2.72 2.62
CA ILE A 93 -11.04 3.32 1.59
C ILE A 93 -11.90 3.66 0.36
N LYS A 94 -11.85 4.91 -0.11
CA LYS A 94 -12.68 5.33 -1.25
C LYS A 94 -12.26 4.61 -2.53
N ARG A 95 -13.24 4.24 -3.36
CA ARG A 95 -13.04 3.43 -4.57
C ARG A 95 -12.10 4.12 -5.56
N GLU A 96 -12.26 5.42 -5.73
CA GLU A 96 -11.48 6.28 -6.62
C GLU A 96 -10.01 6.42 -6.19
N TYR A 97 -9.69 6.14 -4.93
CA TYR A 97 -8.33 6.19 -4.41
C TYR A 97 -7.60 4.86 -4.51
N LEU A 98 -8.25 3.79 -4.97
CA LEU A 98 -7.60 2.50 -5.18
C LEU A 98 -7.22 2.33 -6.65
N ALA A 99 -5.98 1.95 -6.92
CA ALA A 99 -5.53 1.58 -8.25
C ALA A 99 -6.28 0.33 -8.76
N SER A 100 -6.55 0.30 -10.06
CA SER A 100 -7.27 -0.81 -10.71
C SER A 100 -6.46 -2.10 -10.67
N ASP A 101 -7.10 -3.23 -10.40
CA ASP A 101 -6.46 -4.54 -10.57
C ASP A 101 -6.07 -4.79 -12.03
N GLN A 102 -4.96 -5.50 -12.21
CA GLN A 102 -4.44 -5.86 -13.53
C GLN A 102 -4.25 -7.37 -13.64
N SER A 103 -4.44 -7.89 -14.85
CA SER A 103 -4.02 -9.26 -15.17
C SER A 103 -2.50 -9.29 -15.24
N LEU A 104 -1.86 -9.90 -14.24
CA LEU A 104 -0.41 -9.99 -14.13
C LEU A 104 0.08 -11.32 -14.73
N LYS A 105 1.12 -11.25 -15.56
CA LYS A 105 1.84 -12.43 -16.04
C LYS A 105 2.86 -12.85 -14.98
N LEU A 106 2.42 -13.69 -14.05
CA LEU A 106 3.24 -14.23 -12.97
C LEU A 106 3.56 -15.70 -13.21
N ARG A 107 4.65 -16.21 -12.62
CA ARG A 107 4.89 -17.66 -12.59
C ARG A 107 3.80 -18.35 -11.76
N LEU A 108 3.49 -19.60 -12.11
CA LEU A 108 2.56 -20.42 -11.33
C LEU A 108 3.03 -20.44 -9.85
N ASN A 109 2.10 -20.21 -8.93
CA ASN A 109 2.35 -20.14 -7.48
C ASN A 109 3.28 -19.00 -7.01
N ASP A 110 3.49 -17.95 -7.80
CA ASP A 110 4.23 -16.78 -7.32
C ASP A 110 3.39 -15.95 -6.33
N SER A 111 3.62 -16.20 -5.04
CA SER A 111 3.00 -15.50 -3.92
C SER A 111 3.83 -14.34 -3.39
N ASN A 112 5.01 -14.06 -3.95
CA ASN A 112 5.87 -13.00 -3.43
C ASN A 112 5.24 -11.61 -3.68
N PRO A 113 4.90 -10.84 -2.63
CA PRO A 113 4.18 -9.59 -2.77
C PRO A 113 4.99 -8.53 -3.52
N ILE A 114 6.32 -8.49 -3.38
CA ILE A 114 7.19 -7.52 -4.05
C ILE A 114 7.23 -7.79 -5.55
N ARG A 115 7.35 -9.05 -5.98
CA ARG A 115 7.30 -9.38 -7.41
C ARG A 115 5.95 -9.03 -8.04
N ARG A 116 4.85 -9.28 -7.33
CA ARG A 116 3.50 -8.91 -7.78
C ARG A 116 3.34 -7.39 -7.88
N MET A 117 3.82 -6.66 -6.89
CA MET A 117 3.89 -5.20 -6.89
C MET A 117 4.64 -4.68 -8.13
N LEU A 118 5.87 -5.16 -8.36
CA LEU A 118 6.70 -4.72 -9.50
C LEU A 118 6.04 -5.04 -10.83
N ALA A 119 5.44 -6.22 -10.98
CA ALA A 119 4.69 -6.59 -12.17
C ALA A 119 3.48 -5.68 -12.40
N HIS A 120 2.75 -5.33 -11.33
CA HIS A 120 1.66 -4.36 -11.39
C HIS A 120 2.17 -2.98 -11.81
N ALA A 121 3.24 -2.50 -11.16
CA ALA A 121 3.79 -1.16 -11.39
C ALA A 121 4.26 -0.99 -12.84
N PHE A 122 4.92 -2.02 -13.38
CA PHE A 122 5.31 -2.10 -14.77
C PHE A 122 4.10 -2.08 -15.70
N ARG A 123 3.06 -2.88 -15.38
CA ARG A 123 1.85 -2.99 -16.21
C ARG A 123 1.06 -1.67 -16.29
N VAL A 124 0.96 -0.92 -15.20
CA VAL A 124 0.26 0.37 -15.15
C VAL A 124 1.13 1.56 -15.52
N ASN A 125 2.43 1.35 -15.77
CA ASN A 125 3.42 2.39 -16.04
C ASN A 125 3.35 3.57 -15.03
N THR A 126 3.48 3.26 -13.75
CA THR A 126 3.33 4.22 -12.65
C THR A 126 4.69 4.73 -12.13
N ASP A 127 4.72 5.92 -11.55
CA ASP A 127 5.67 6.24 -10.50
C ASP A 127 5.15 5.61 -9.20
N TRP A 128 6.02 4.89 -8.49
CA TRP A 128 5.59 4.09 -7.36
C TRP A 128 6.50 4.25 -6.15
N ARG A 129 5.87 4.12 -4.99
CA ARG A 129 6.50 3.97 -3.68
C ARG A 129 5.88 2.78 -2.98
N VAL A 130 6.61 2.18 -2.06
CA VAL A 130 6.13 1.08 -1.23
C VAL A 130 6.34 1.40 0.24
N VAL A 131 5.32 1.15 1.07
CA VAL A 131 5.35 1.43 2.50
C VAL A 131 4.90 0.23 3.33
N GLY A 132 5.59 -0.01 4.45
CA GLY A 132 5.22 -1.03 5.42
C GLY A 132 6.40 -1.66 6.15
N ASN A 133 6.09 -2.61 7.03
CA ASN A 133 7.08 -3.46 7.69
C ASN A 133 7.41 -4.66 6.78
N LEU A 134 8.33 -4.46 5.84
CA LEU A 134 8.70 -5.44 4.82
C LEU A 134 10.09 -6.03 5.06
N SER A 135 10.48 -6.21 6.33
CA SER A 135 11.81 -6.69 6.73
C SER A 135 12.24 -7.99 6.03
N LEU A 136 11.30 -8.92 5.81
CA LEU A 136 11.54 -10.16 5.06
C LEU A 136 11.96 -9.94 3.60
N TYR A 137 11.74 -8.75 3.06
CA TYR A 137 12.02 -8.36 1.68
C TYR A 137 13.08 -7.26 1.58
N ASP A 138 13.75 -6.87 2.68
CA ASP A 138 14.72 -5.78 2.70
C ASP A 138 15.82 -5.96 1.61
N MET A 139 16.30 -7.19 1.40
CA MET A 139 17.27 -7.46 0.32
C MET A 139 16.71 -7.15 -1.07
N GLN A 140 15.45 -7.50 -1.35
CA GLN A 140 14.80 -7.22 -2.63
C GLN A 140 14.53 -5.71 -2.82
N LEU A 141 14.22 -5.03 -1.73
CA LEU A 141 13.89 -3.61 -1.72
C LEU A 141 15.12 -2.70 -1.68
N SER A 142 16.28 -3.21 -1.27
CA SER A 142 17.54 -2.46 -1.21
C SER A 142 17.95 -1.83 -2.55
N SER A 143 17.64 -2.49 -3.67
CA SER A 143 17.87 -1.98 -5.02
C SER A 143 16.96 -0.81 -5.42
N PHE A 144 15.97 -0.48 -4.59
CA PHE A 144 14.99 0.59 -4.82
C PHE A 144 15.05 1.64 -3.70
N ALA A 145 16.28 2.01 -3.30
CA ALA A 145 16.51 3.09 -2.36
C ALA A 145 15.75 4.37 -2.76
N GLY A 146 15.09 5.00 -1.80
CA GLY A 146 14.21 6.16 -2.02
C GLY A 146 12.79 5.81 -2.50
N ARG A 147 12.50 4.55 -2.85
CA ARG A 147 11.14 4.08 -3.16
C ARG A 147 10.47 3.29 -2.04
N TYR A 148 11.25 2.72 -1.12
CA TYR A 148 10.75 1.98 0.03
C TYR A 148 10.81 2.83 1.29
N ILE A 149 9.65 2.99 1.93
CA ILE A 149 9.45 3.68 3.20
C ILE A 149 9.16 2.61 4.26
N LYS A 150 10.12 2.41 5.16
CA LYS A 150 10.05 1.34 6.15
C LYS A 150 9.31 1.82 7.39
N THR A 151 8.32 1.05 7.83
CA THR A 151 7.62 1.29 9.10
C THR A 151 8.03 0.28 10.16
N ASP A 152 7.87 0.62 11.43
CA ASP A 152 8.09 -0.28 12.56
C ASP A 152 6.94 -1.29 12.76
N GLY A 153 5.75 -0.99 12.24
CA GLY A 153 4.52 -1.77 12.46
C GLY A 153 3.86 -1.52 13.83
N TYR A 154 4.40 -0.59 14.62
CA TYR A 154 3.88 -0.21 15.93
C TYR A 154 2.84 0.91 15.80
N SER A 155 3.21 2.00 15.11
CA SER A 155 2.44 3.26 15.13
C SER A 155 1.32 3.33 14.09
N GLY A 156 1.31 2.44 13.10
CA GLY A 156 0.32 2.46 12.00
C GLY A 156 0.47 3.66 11.07
N VAL A 157 -0.67 4.18 10.57
CA VAL A 157 -0.69 5.37 9.70
C VAL A 157 -0.72 6.63 10.57
N THR A 158 0.33 7.45 10.48
CA THR A 158 0.44 8.72 11.20
C THR A 158 0.64 9.88 10.23
N GLU A 159 0.37 11.12 10.67
CA GLU A 159 0.65 12.31 9.86
C GLU A 159 2.14 12.41 9.47
N ASN A 160 3.05 11.97 10.33
CA ASN A 160 4.48 11.91 10.02
C ASN A 160 4.77 10.96 8.86
N LEU A 161 4.17 9.77 8.90
CA LEU A 161 4.31 8.79 7.82
C LEU A 161 3.72 9.33 6.50
N ILE A 162 2.54 9.97 6.56
CA ILE A 162 1.93 10.60 5.39
C ILE A 162 2.83 11.67 4.78
N ARG A 163 3.48 12.51 5.61
CA ARG A 163 4.45 13.50 5.14
C ARG A 163 5.65 12.86 4.45
N GLU A 164 6.24 11.83 5.08
CA GLU A 164 7.37 11.10 4.50
C GLU A 164 7.00 10.47 3.14
N ILE A 165 5.81 9.86 3.05
CA ILE A 165 5.27 9.34 1.78
C ILE A 165 5.15 10.45 0.75
N ALA A 166 4.54 11.58 1.11
CA ALA A 166 4.33 12.70 0.20
C ALA A 166 5.67 13.25 -0.34
N ASP A 167 6.64 13.47 0.55
CA ASP A 167 7.98 13.96 0.20
C ASP A 167 8.72 13.01 -0.74
N SER A 168 8.56 11.70 -0.54
CA SER A 168 9.17 10.69 -1.42
C SER A 168 8.68 10.78 -2.87
N PHE A 169 7.45 11.26 -3.10
CA PHE A 169 6.87 11.48 -4.44
C PHE A 169 7.22 12.84 -5.06
N GLN A 170 7.91 13.72 -4.33
CA GLN A 170 8.37 15.03 -4.80
C GLN A 170 9.86 15.03 -5.10
N ASN A 171 10.65 14.24 -4.38
CA ASN A 171 12.11 14.18 -4.47
C ASN A 171 12.64 13.31 -5.63
N GLU A 172 12.05 13.43 -6.84
CA GLU A 172 12.70 12.90 -8.06
C GLU A 172 13.74 13.91 -8.57
N LEU A 173 14.87 14.03 -7.85
CA LEU A 173 16.09 14.60 -8.42
C LEU A 173 16.78 13.49 -9.24
N TRP A 174 16.62 13.62 -10.56
CA TRP A 174 17.37 13.05 -11.70
C TRP A 174 18.54 12.10 -11.39
#